data_AF-G5A132-F1
#
_entry.id   AF-G5A132-F1
#
_cell.length_a   1.000
_cell.length_b   1.000
_cell.length_c   1.000
_cell.angle_alpha   90.00
_cell.angle_beta   90.00
_cell.angle_gamma   90.00
#
_symmetry.space_group_name_H-M   'P 1'
#
loop_
_entity.id
_entity.type
_entity.pdbx_description
1 polymer ?
#
loop_
_entity_poly.entity_id
_entity_poly.type
_entity_poly.pdbx_seq_one_letter_code
_entity_poly.pdbx_strand_id
1 'polypeptide(L)' 'GEGTILSESVELEIVAWINSLRQERVPVSPRMLTFQAQQIAVEAGVASFRASDKWIKSFRGRHR' A
#
# COMPACT_ATOMS: atom_id res chain seq x y z
N GLY A 1 -6.66 -1.99 -17.43
CA GLY A 1 -6.15 -2.65 -16.22
C GLY A 1 -6.67 -1.86 -15.05
N GLU A 2 -7.70 -2.38 -14.40
CA GLU A 2 -8.43 -1.71 -13.32
C GLU A 2 -7.48 -1.42 -12.16
N GLY A 3 -7.08 -0.16 -12.03
CA GLY A 3 -6.45 0.35 -10.83
C GLY A 3 -7.58 0.74 -9.90
N THR A 4 -8.02 -0.17 -9.04
CA THR A 4 -8.94 0.16 -7.94
C THR A 4 -8.18 1.10 -7.01
N ILE A 5 -8.50 2.39 -7.08
CA ILE A 5 -7.84 3.45 -6.31
C ILE A 5 -8.26 3.27 -4.85
N LEU A 6 -7.29 3.13 -3.93
CA LEU A 6 -7.57 3.22 -2.50
C LEU A 6 -7.85 4.68 -2.15
N SER A 7 -8.78 4.92 -1.23
CA SER A 7 -8.96 6.26 -0.68
C SER A 7 -7.70 6.72 0.04
N GLU A 8 -7.51 8.03 0.12
CA GLU A 8 -6.33 8.62 0.76
C GLU A 8 -6.16 8.16 2.21
N SER A 9 -7.26 8.06 2.98
CA SER A 9 -7.24 7.55 4.36
C SER A 9 -6.62 6.16 4.47
N VAL A 10 -6.98 5.26 3.56
CA VAL A 10 -6.50 3.87 3.54
C VAL A 10 -5.03 3.83 3.09
N GLU A 11 -4.63 4.70 2.16
CA GLU A 11 -3.23 4.82 1.78
C GLU A 11 -2.35 5.34 2.93
N LEU A 12 -2.87 6.25 3.76
CA LEU A 12 -2.15 6.76 4.92
C LEU A 12 -1.89 5.67 5.97
N GLU A 13 -2.78 4.69 6.12
CA GLU A 13 -2.52 3.51 6.97
C GLU A 13 -1.33 2.69 6.46
N ILE A 14 -1.24 2.51 5.14
CA ILE A 14 -0.10 1.85 4.49
C ILE A 14 1.18 2.68 4.72
N VAL A 15 1.11 4.01 4.63
CA VAL A 15 2.25 4.91 4.88
C VAL A 15 2.71 4.82 6.34
N ALA A 16 1.78 4.79 7.30
CA ALA A 16 2.11 4.63 8.72
C ALA A 16 2.89 3.33 8.97
N TRP A 17 2.44 2.23 8.36
CA TRP A 17 3.14 0.95 8.42
C TRP A 17 4.53 0.97 7.76
N ILE A 18 4.69 1.61 6.60
CA ILE A 18 6.02 1.78 5.98
C ILE A 18 6.95 2.58 6.90
N ASN A 19 6.42 3.63 7.52
CA ASN A 19 7.20 4.52 8.38
C ASN A 19 7.66 3.81 9.65
N SER A 20 6.85 2.92 10.26
CA SER A 20 7.29 2.12 11.41
C SER A 20 8.44 1.19 11.03
N LEU A 21 8.36 0.50 9.89
CA LEU A 21 9.45 -0.36 9.41
C LEU A 21 10.72 0.44 9.06
N ARG A 22 10.56 1.66 8.53
CA ARG A 22 11.69 2.55 8.26
C ARG A 22 12.41 2.95 9.54
N GLN A 23 11.69 3.20 10.64
CA GLN A 23 12.28 3.48 11.96
C GLN A 23 13.10 2.30 12.47
N GLU A 24 12.63 1.07 12.21
CA GLU A 24 13.32 -0.17 12.55
C GLU A 24 14.46 -0.54 11.57
N ARG A 25 14.73 0.30 10.56
CA ARG A 25 15.68 0.04 9.46
C ARG A 25 15.38 -1.24 8.67
N VAL A 26 14.12 -1.67 8.67
CA VAL A 26 13.65 -2.83 7.91
C VAL A 26 13.26 -2.38 6.49
N PRO A 27 13.89 -2.94 5.44
CA PRO A 27 13.53 -2.60 4.07
C PRO A 27 12.17 -3.19 3.69
N VAL A 28 11.30 -2.37 3.09
CA VAL A 28 10.02 -2.83 2.55
C VAL A 28 10.19 -3.27 1.10
N SER A 29 10.13 -4.58 0.87
CA SER A 29 10.14 -5.13 -0.49
C SER A 29 8.81 -4.83 -1.21
N PRO A 30 8.79 -4.78 -2.56
CA PRO A 30 7.54 -4.62 -3.31
C PRO A 30 6.48 -5.67 -2.95
N ARG A 31 6.89 -6.92 -2.71
CA ARG A 31 5.97 -8.02 -2.32
C ARG A 31 5.34 -7.78 -0.94
N MET A 32 6.12 -7.29 0.03
CA MET A 32 5.59 -6.94 1.35
C MET A 32 4.57 -5.81 1.24
N LEU A 33 4.86 -4.79 0.44
CA LEU A 33 3.93 -3.70 0.18
C LEU A 33 2.64 -4.21 -0.49
N THR A 34 2.74 -5.10 -1.47
CA THR A 34 1.57 -5.73 -2.11
C THR A 34 0.70 -6.45 -1.08
N PHE A 35 1.31 -7.31 -0.25
CA PHE A 35 0.57 -8.08 0.75
C PHE A 35 -0.10 -7.19 1.78
N GLN A 36 0.64 -6.23 2.35
CA GLN A 36 0.09 -5.33 3.36
C GLN A 36 -1.03 -4.46 2.79
N ALA A 37 -0.83 -3.91 1.59
CA ALA A 37 -1.84 -3.08 0.95
C ALA A 37 -3.12 -3.86 0.63
N GLN A 38 -3.02 -5.15 0.28
CA GLN A 38 -4.18 -6.02 0.10
C GLN A 38 -4.92 -6.27 1.43
N GLN A 39 -4.19 -6.55 2.51
CA GLN A 39 -4.79 -6.76 3.84
C GLN A 39 -5.56 -5.53 4.30
N ILE A 40 -4.90 -4.36 4.29
CA ILE A 40 -5.52 -3.09 4.69
C ILE A 40 -6.72 -2.75 3.78
N ALA A 41 -6.62 -3.02 2.48
CA ALA A 41 -7.75 -2.81 1.57
C ALA A 41 -8.94 -3.72 1.89
N VAL A 42 -8.72 -4.99 2.23
CA VAL A 42 -9.79 -5.91 2.66
C VAL A 42 -10.45 -5.42 3.95
N GLU A 43 -9.66 -4.97 4.93
CA GLU A 43 -10.16 -4.39 6.19
C GLU A 43 -10.99 -3.12 5.95
N ALA A 44 -10.61 -2.31 4.95
CA ALA A 44 -11.35 -1.13 4.51
C ALA A 44 -12.57 -1.44 3.60
N GLY A 45 -12.88 -2.71 3.35
CA GLY A 45 -14.02 -3.13 2.52
C GLY A 45 -13.75 -3.15 1.01
N VAL A 46 -12.50 -3.01 0.57
CA VAL A 46 -12.05 -3.01 -0.83
C VAL A 46 -11.39 -4.35 -1.19
N ALA A 47 -12.15 -5.45 -1.07
CA ALA A 47 -11.62 -6.81 -1.29
C ALA A 47 -11.14 -7.10 -2.72
N SER A 48 -11.55 -6.31 -3.72
CA SER A 48 -11.10 -6.46 -5.12
C SER A 48 -9.75 -5.81 -5.40
N PHE A 49 -9.14 -5.15 -4.42
CA PHE A 49 -7.87 -4.46 -4.58
C PHE A 49 -6.70 -5.44 -4.73
N ARG A 50 -5.88 -5.24 -5.77
CA ARG A 50 -4.78 -6.16 -6.12
C ARG A 50 -3.38 -5.61 -5.87
N ALA A 51 -3.23 -4.32 -5.53
CA ALA A 51 -1.93 -3.66 -5.43
C ALA A 51 -1.02 -3.92 -6.65
N SER A 52 -1.55 -3.69 -7.86
CA SER A 52 -0.80 -3.90 -9.11
C SER A 52 0.49 -3.08 -9.17
N ASP A 53 1.47 -3.49 -9.99
CA ASP A 53 2.73 -2.75 -10.16
C ASP A 53 2.52 -1.28 -10.54
N LYS A 54 1.48 -0.99 -11.33
CA LYS A 54 1.08 0.39 -11.68
C LYS A 54 0.63 1.17 -10.44
N TRP A 55 -0.18 0.56 -9.58
CA TRP A 55 -0.60 1.17 -8.33
C TRP A 55 0.60 1.38 -7.40
N ILE A 56 1.49 0.38 -7.24
CA ILE A 56 2.70 0.51 -6.41
C ILE A 56 3.57 1.68 -6.88
N LYS A 57 3.80 1.81 -8.18
CA LYS A 57 4.57 2.92 -8.76
C LYS A 57 3.92 4.27 -8.47
N SER A 58 2.59 4.37 -8.63
CA SER A 58 1.84 5.59 -8.34
C SER A 58 1.82 5.93 -6.84
N PHE A 59 1.59 4.94 -5.98
CA PHE A 59 1.62 5.08 -4.51
C PHE A 59 2.98 5.61 -4.04
N ARG A 60 4.09 5.02 -4.50
CA ARG A 60 5.44 5.50 -4.18
C ARG A 60 5.73 6.89 -4.73
N GLY A 61 5.10 7.28 -5.83
CA GLY A 61 5.21 8.63 -6.39
C GLY A 61 4.48 9.67 -5.55
N ARG A 62 3.34 9.30 -4.96
CA ARG A 62 2.51 10.17 -4.10
C ARG A 62 3.08 10.32 -2.69
N HIS A 63 3.62 9.25 -2.11
CA HIS A 63 4.03 9.17 -0.71
C HIS A 63 5.55 9.00 -0.54
N ARG A 64 6.32 9.84 -1.23
CA ARG A 64 7.78 9.69 -1.38
C ARG A 64 8.57 10.21 -0.18
#